data_AF-A0A7S3RF64-F1
#
_entry.id   AF-A0A7S3RF64-F1
#
_cell.length_a   1.000
_cell.length_b   1.000
_cell.length_c   1.000
_cell.angle_alpha   90.00
_cell.angle_beta   90.00
_cell.angle_gamma   90.00
#
_symmetry.space_group_name_H-M   'P 1'
#
loop_
_entity.id
_entity.type
_entity.pdbx_description
1 polymer ?
#
loop_
_entity_poly.entity_id
_entity_poly.type
_entity_poly.pdbx_seq_one_letter_code
_entity_poly.pdbx_strand_id
1 'polypeptide(L)'
;AGGVVLYAAGAAAPALMYNGIGLTTVRGSGTNGYVSRNLAHVSATRSANIKSSSKDGGMHGFERAPTPKRANAEILMHNHKREIEVKCLKLQESLEEKGAGEEEIEGRVSELRASLLAKLPKPE
;
A
#
# COMPACT_ATOMS: atom_id res chain seq x y z
N ALA A 1 30.54 -13.82 77.97
CA ALA A 1 31.60 -13.26 77.10
C ALA A 1 31.81 -14.25 75.97
N GLY A 2 31.32 -14.06 74.74
CA GLY A 2 31.22 -12.84 73.94
C GLY A 2 32.02 -13.16 72.66
N GLY A 3 31.31 -13.71 71.67
CA GLY A 3 31.82 -14.50 70.55
C GLY A 3 32.74 -13.78 69.55
N VAL A 4 33.51 -14.62 68.86
CA VAL A 4 34.40 -14.32 67.72
C VAL A 4 33.58 -13.73 66.57
N VAL A 5 33.92 -12.50 66.14
CA VAL A 5 33.37 -11.91 64.92
C VAL A 5 34.35 -12.15 63.78
N LEU A 6 34.14 -13.24 63.05
CA LEU A 6 34.70 -13.48 61.73
C LEU A 6 34.01 -12.51 60.74
N TYR A 7 34.76 -11.56 60.20
CA TYR A 7 34.32 -10.76 59.06
C TYR A 7 34.30 -11.63 57.80
N ALA A 8 33.16 -12.26 57.53
CA ALA A 8 32.87 -12.80 56.22
C ALA A 8 32.52 -11.63 55.29
N ALA A 9 33.47 -11.24 54.43
CA ALA A 9 33.22 -10.37 53.30
C ALA A 9 32.35 -11.13 52.27
N GLY A 10 31.03 -11.13 52.51
CA GLY A 10 30.04 -11.60 51.56
C GLY A 10 29.99 -10.64 50.39
N ALA A 11 30.44 -11.08 49.23
CA ALA A 11 30.22 -10.40 47.96
C ALA A 11 28.70 -10.34 47.71
N ALA A 12 28.09 -9.18 48.03
CA ALA A 12 26.72 -8.90 47.64
C ALA A 12 26.66 -8.88 46.11
N ALA A 13 25.88 -9.79 45.51
CA ALA A 13 25.56 -9.71 44.10
C ALA A 13 24.98 -8.31 43.81
N PRO A 14 25.57 -7.52 42.88
CA PRO A 14 25.06 -6.20 42.61
C PRO A 14 23.63 -6.36 42.09
N ALA A 15 22.67 -5.73 42.77
CA ALA A 15 21.29 -5.71 42.35
C ALA A 15 21.23 -5.23 40.89
N LEU A 16 20.89 -6.14 39.97
CA LEU A 16 20.54 -5.80 38.59
C LEU A 16 19.43 -4.73 38.66
N MET A 17 19.58 -3.67 37.86
CA MET A 17 18.72 -2.49 37.85
C MET A 17 17.21 -2.82 37.73
N TYR A 18 16.36 -1.80 37.86
CA TYR A 18 14.89 -1.85 37.78
C TYR A 18 14.35 -3.00 36.89
N ASN A 19 13.71 -3.99 37.52
CA ASN A 19 13.14 -5.17 36.88
C ASN A 19 14.13 -6.02 36.03
N GLY A 20 15.41 -6.01 36.35
CA GLY A 20 16.46 -6.75 35.65
C GLY A 20 16.89 -6.13 34.31
N ILE A 21 16.52 -4.88 34.03
CA ILE A 21 16.74 -4.21 32.73
C ILE A 21 17.68 -3.02 32.91
N GLY A 22 18.72 -2.92 32.07
CA GLY A 22 19.65 -1.79 32.05
C GLY A 22 21.11 -2.18 32.27
N LEU A 23 21.95 -1.19 32.55
CA LEU A 23 23.39 -1.38 32.81
C LEU A 23 23.63 -1.56 34.31
N THR A 24 24.56 -2.45 34.70
CA THR A 24 24.92 -2.64 36.12
C THR A 24 25.54 -1.40 36.74
N THR A 25 26.36 -0.67 35.98
CA THR A 25 26.86 0.66 36.33
C THR A 25 26.95 1.53 35.07
N VAL A 26 26.74 2.85 35.22
CA VAL A 26 26.90 3.80 34.10
C VAL A 26 28.37 4.05 33.78
N ARG A 27 29.27 3.85 34.76
CA ARG A 27 30.72 4.02 34.62
C ARG A 27 31.28 3.02 33.60
N GLY A 28 32.08 3.50 32.66
CA GLY A 28 32.66 2.67 31.60
C GLY A 28 31.74 2.45 30.38
N SER A 29 30.47 2.84 30.44
CA SER A 29 29.54 2.73 29.30
C SER A 29 29.66 3.87 28.27
N GLY A 30 30.34 4.97 28.63
CA GLY A 30 30.50 6.14 27.75
C GLY A 30 29.21 6.91 27.46
N THR A 31 28.12 6.63 28.18
CA THR A 31 26.81 7.30 28.05
C THR A 31 26.24 7.68 29.42
N ASN A 32 25.14 8.42 29.45
CA ASN A 32 24.49 8.87 30.69
C ASN A 32 23.67 7.76 31.40
N GLY A 33 23.58 6.55 30.84
CA GLY A 33 22.86 5.43 31.47
C GLY A 33 21.33 5.53 31.41
N TYR A 34 20.77 6.37 30.55
CA TYR A 34 19.32 6.53 30.40
C TYR A 34 18.71 5.32 29.66
N VAL A 35 17.73 4.66 30.29
CA VAL A 35 17.05 3.48 29.75
C VAL A 35 15.59 3.84 29.44
N SER A 36 15.21 3.77 28.16
CA SER A 36 13.82 3.94 27.73
C SER A 36 13.17 2.59 27.46
N ARG A 37 11.87 2.49 27.71
CA ARG A 37 11.07 1.36 27.24
C ARG A 37 10.99 1.35 25.70
N ASN A 38 10.97 0.17 25.11
CA ASN A 38 10.68 0.01 23.68
C ASN A 38 9.18 0.24 23.43
N LEU A 39 8.83 1.23 22.60
CA LEU A 39 7.44 1.53 22.24
C LEU A 39 6.85 0.51 21.25
N ALA A 40 7.68 -0.14 20.44
CA ALA A 40 7.29 -1.16 19.47
C ALA A 40 7.20 -2.57 20.07
N HIS A 41 7.63 -2.77 21.32
CA HIS A 41 7.57 -4.07 21.97
C HIS A 41 6.12 -4.43 22.32
N VAL A 42 5.55 -5.40 21.61
CA VAL A 42 4.23 -5.95 21.89
C VAL A 42 4.38 -7.18 22.78
N SER A 43 3.86 -7.10 24.02
CA SER A 43 3.83 -8.25 24.93
C SER A 43 3.03 -9.41 24.34
N ALA A 44 3.43 -10.66 24.62
CA ALA A 44 2.75 -11.86 24.18
C ALA A 44 1.24 -11.86 24.50
N THR A 45 0.85 -11.29 25.65
CA THR A 45 -0.57 -11.13 26.04
C THR A 45 -1.31 -10.13 25.15
N ARG A 46 -0.65 -9.03 24.77
CA ARG A 46 -1.21 -8.03 23.86
C ARG A 46 -1.26 -8.54 22.42
N SER A 47 -0.26 -9.30 21.98
CA SER A 47 -0.24 -9.99 20.69
C SER A 47 -1.33 -11.07 20.59
N ALA A 48 -1.65 -11.76 21.68
CA ALA A 48 -2.75 -12.72 21.74
C ALA A 48 -4.12 -12.01 21.65
N ASN A 49 -4.29 -10.88 22.34
CA ASN A 49 -5.50 -10.07 22.26
C ASN A 49 -5.71 -9.41 20.89
N ILE A 50 -4.64 -8.96 20.22
CA ILE A 50 -4.73 -8.44 18.85
C ILE A 50 -5.14 -9.57 17.90
N LYS A 51 -4.59 -10.79 18.08
CA LYS A 51 -4.98 -11.95 17.28
C LYS A 51 -6.43 -12.38 17.51
N SER A 52 -6.94 -12.32 18.74
CA SER A 52 -8.36 -12.61 19.01
C SER A 52 -9.29 -11.50 18.50
N SER A 53 -8.92 -10.22 18.64
CA SER A 53 -9.69 -9.11 18.06
C SER A 53 -9.67 -9.10 16.53
N SER A 54 -8.60 -9.58 15.90
CA SER A 54 -8.56 -9.78 14.45
C SER A 54 -9.37 -11.00 14.00
N LYS A 55 -9.58 -11.99 14.88
CA LYS A 55 -10.39 -13.19 14.61
C LYS A 55 -11.89 -12.91 14.71
N ASP A 56 -12.31 -12.07 15.65
CA ASP A 56 -13.73 -11.70 15.86
C ASP A 56 -14.13 -10.32 15.31
N GLY A 57 -13.17 -9.49 14.87
CA GLY A 57 -13.44 -8.11 14.40
C GLY A 57 -12.74 -7.70 13.10
N GLY A 58 -12.01 -8.60 12.44
CA GLY A 58 -11.18 -8.27 11.27
C GLY A 58 -11.53 -8.98 9.96
N MET A 59 -12.41 -10.00 9.97
CA MET A 59 -12.70 -10.79 8.76
C MET A 59 -13.92 -10.29 7.97
N HIS A 60 -14.79 -9.48 8.58
CA HIS A 60 -15.97 -8.93 7.88
C HIS A 60 -15.64 -7.84 6.85
N GLY A 61 -14.39 -7.36 6.80
CA GLY A 61 -13.95 -6.34 5.84
C GLY A 61 -13.29 -6.89 4.56
N PHE A 62 -12.92 -8.17 4.52
CA PHE A 62 -12.22 -8.78 3.37
C PHE A 62 -13.02 -9.90 2.70
N GLU A 63 -14.02 -10.48 3.36
CA GLU A 63 -14.87 -11.55 2.79
C GLU A 63 -15.80 -11.07 1.67
N ARG A 64 -16.10 -9.77 1.62
CA ARG A 64 -16.66 -9.15 0.42
C ARG A 64 -15.52 -8.50 -0.33
N ALA A 65 -15.08 -9.14 -1.41
CA ALA A 65 -14.28 -8.46 -2.42
C ALA A 65 -14.94 -7.08 -2.66
N PRO A 66 -14.19 -5.97 -2.57
CA PRO A 66 -14.76 -4.64 -2.75
C PRO A 66 -15.53 -4.67 -4.07
N THR A 67 -16.84 -4.37 -4.01
CA THR A 67 -17.68 -4.34 -5.20
C THR A 67 -16.94 -3.52 -6.25
N PRO A 68 -16.66 -4.06 -7.46
CA PRO A 68 -15.88 -3.33 -8.44
C PRO A 68 -16.58 -1.99 -8.66
N LYS A 69 -15.88 -0.89 -8.35
CA LYS A 69 -16.41 0.44 -8.61
C LYS A 69 -16.66 0.52 -10.11
N ARG A 70 -17.89 0.90 -10.50
CA ARG A 70 -18.20 1.12 -11.92
C ARG A 70 -17.23 2.14 -12.47
N ALA A 71 -16.70 1.88 -13.67
CA ALA A 71 -15.81 2.81 -14.34
C ALA A 71 -16.54 4.13 -14.62
N ASN A 72 -15.83 5.26 -14.57
CA ASN A 72 -16.42 6.57 -14.86
C ASN A 72 -16.91 6.60 -16.32
N ALA A 73 -18.19 6.90 -16.52
CA ALA A 73 -18.83 6.95 -17.83
C ALA A 73 -18.13 7.92 -18.79
N GLU A 74 -17.64 9.06 -18.29
CA GLU A 74 -16.91 10.05 -19.11
C GLU A 74 -15.61 9.47 -19.68
N ILE A 75 -14.89 8.68 -18.88
CA ILE A 75 -13.65 8.03 -19.29
C ILE A 75 -13.95 6.96 -20.36
N LEU A 76 -15.00 6.16 -20.17
CA LEU A 76 -15.41 5.16 -21.15
C LEU A 76 -15.80 5.80 -22.49
N MET A 77 -16.60 6.86 -22.45
CA MET A 77 -17.02 7.60 -23.65
C MET A 77 -15.84 8.23 -24.39
N HIS A 78 -14.88 8.80 -23.65
CA HIS A 78 -13.67 9.33 -24.23
C HIS A 78 -12.84 8.24 -24.92
N ASN A 79 -12.68 7.08 -24.29
CA ASN A 79 -11.96 5.95 -24.88
C ASN A 79 -12.64 5.48 -26.18
N HIS A 80 -13.96 5.31 -26.19
CA HIS A 80 -14.70 4.95 -27.41
C HIS A 80 -14.53 5.99 -28.53
N LYS A 81 -14.57 7.28 -28.23
CA LYS A 81 -14.31 8.35 -29.22
C LYS A 81 -12.89 8.27 -29.78
N ARG A 82 -11.88 8.05 -28.91
CA ARG A 82 -10.50 7.87 -29.38
C ARG A 82 -10.35 6.65 -30.27
N GLU A 83 -11.00 5.54 -29.96
CA GLU A 83 -10.95 4.34 -30.79
C GLU A 83 -11.49 4.59 -32.21
N ILE A 84 -12.50 5.47 -32.34
CA ILE A 84 -13.03 5.88 -33.64
C ILE A 84 -12.00 6.69 -34.40
N GLU A 85 -11.38 7.69 -33.77
CA GLU A 85 -10.35 8.51 -34.43
C GLU A 85 -9.13 7.68 -34.83
N VAL A 86 -8.71 6.72 -34.00
CA VAL A 86 -7.64 5.77 -34.36
C VAL A 86 -8.01 4.94 -35.58
N LYS A 87 -9.26 4.49 -35.72
CA LYS A 87 -9.71 3.77 -36.93
C LYS A 87 -9.74 4.68 -38.16
N CYS A 88 -10.13 5.94 -38.00
CA CYS A 88 -10.11 6.93 -39.07
C CYS A 88 -8.68 7.21 -39.56
N LEU A 89 -7.73 7.38 -38.63
CA LEU A 89 -6.31 7.57 -38.95
C LEU A 89 -5.71 6.37 -39.69
N LYS A 90 -6.02 5.14 -39.25
CA LYS A 90 -5.58 3.92 -39.95
C LYS A 90 -6.13 3.83 -41.38
N LEU A 91 -7.37 4.25 -41.60
CA LEU A 91 -7.95 4.28 -42.94
C LEU A 91 -7.24 5.33 -43.80
N GLN A 92 -7.01 6.52 -43.25
CA GLN A 92 -6.28 7.59 -43.93
C GLN A 92 -4.89 7.12 -44.36
N GLU A 93 -4.08 6.59 -43.44
CA GLU A 93 -2.73 6.07 -43.71
C GLU A 93 -2.76 4.99 -44.81
N SER A 94 -3.73 4.08 -44.79
CA SER A 94 -3.88 3.04 -45.82
C SER A 94 -4.25 3.59 -47.20
N LEU A 95 -4.99 4.69 -47.28
CA LEU A 95 -5.37 5.32 -48.54
C LEU A 95 -4.24 6.20 -49.09
N GLU A 96 -3.50 6.86 -48.22
CA GLU A 96 -2.28 7.62 -48.56
C GLU A 96 -1.20 6.68 -49.14
N GLU A 97 -0.96 5.52 -48.51
CA GLU A 97 -0.01 4.52 -49.02
C GLU A 97 -0.41 3.98 -50.42
N LYS A 98 -1.72 3.92 -50.71
CA LYS A 98 -2.25 3.53 -52.02
C LYS A 98 -2.23 4.66 -53.05
N GLY A 99 -1.84 5.87 -52.67
CA GLY A 99 -1.80 7.03 -53.54
C GLY A 99 -3.19 7.56 -53.93
N ALA A 100 -4.19 7.40 -53.07
CA ALA A 100 -5.51 8.00 -53.29
C ALA A 100 -5.41 9.55 -53.22
N GLY A 101 -6.30 10.24 -53.93
CA GLY A 101 -6.35 11.71 -53.88
C GLY A 101 -6.89 12.23 -52.54
N GLU A 102 -6.43 13.40 -52.11
CA GLU A 102 -6.81 14.00 -50.80
C GLU A 102 -8.33 14.12 -50.61
N GLU A 103 -9.07 14.52 -51.65
CA GLU A 103 -10.53 14.66 -51.61
C GLU A 103 -11.24 13.31 -51.41
N GLU A 104 -10.72 12.24 -52.03
CA GLU A 104 -11.25 10.89 -51.86
C GLU A 104 -10.95 10.33 -50.46
N ILE A 105 -9.77 10.63 -49.92
CA ILE A 105 -9.37 10.26 -48.57
C ILE A 105 -10.31 10.93 -47.55
N GLU A 106 -10.51 12.25 -47.67
CA GLU A 106 -11.36 13.00 -46.77
C GLU A 106 -12.82 12.50 -46.80
N GLY A 107 -13.36 12.25 -48.00
CA GLY A 107 -14.71 11.71 -48.16
C GLY A 107 -14.89 10.38 -47.44
N ARG A 108 -14.00 9.41 -47.71
CA ARG A 108 -14.06 8.06 -47.11
C ARG A 108 -13.86 8.09 -45.60
N VAL A 109 -12.95 8.94 -45.10
CA VAL A 109 -12.71 9.09 -43.66
C VAL A 109 -13.91 9.75 -42.97
N SER A 110 -14.54 10.74 -43.59
CA SER A 110 -15.73 11.42 -43.07
C SER A 110 -16.92 10.47 -42.96
N GLU A 111 -17.17 9.67 -44.01
CA GLU A 111 -18.20 8.63 -44.00
C GLU A 111 -17.95 7.60 -42.90
N LEU A 112 -16.70 7.14 -42.76
CA LEU A 112 -16.32 6.19 -41.70
C LEU A 112 -16.58 6.81 -40.31
N ARG A 113 -16.16 8.06 -40.09
CA ARG A 113 -16.35 8.78 -38.83
C ARG A 113 -17.84 8.89 -38.49
N ALA A 114 -18.69 9.31 -39.43
CA ALA A 114 -20.13 9.40 -39.23
C ALA A 114 -20.76 8.03 -38.90
N SER A 115 -20.36 6.98 -39.62
CA SER A 115 -20.89 5.63 -39.41
C SER A 115 -20.53 5.05 -38.04
N LEU A 116 -19.33 5.34 -37.53
CA LEU A 116 -18.84 4.84 -36.25
C LEU A 116 -19.39 5.66 -35.08
N LEU A 117 -19.53 6.98 -35.24
CA LEU A 117 -20.17 7.84 -34.24
C LEU A 117 -21.65 7.47 -34.05
N ALA A 118 -22.37 7.13 -35.12
CA ALA A 118 -23.76 6.68 -35.04
C ALA A 118 -23.93 5.35 -34.28
N LYS A 119 -22.88 4.51 -34.26
CA LYS A 119 -22.85 3.23 -33.53
C LYS A 119 -22.39 3.36 -32.07
N LEU A 120 -21.99 4.55 -31.63
CA LEU A 120 -21.58 4.75 -30.23
C LEU A 120 -22.77 4.53 -29.29
N PRO A 121 -22.58 3.78 -28.19
CA PRO A 121 -23.60 3.65 -27.16
C PRO A 121 -23.85 5.02 -26.50
N LYS A 122 -25.12 5.34 -26.24
CA LYS A 122 -25.48 6.53 -25.46
C LYS A 122 -24.94 6.39 -24.02
N PRO A 123 -24.45 7.48 -23.41
CA PRO A 123 -24.08 7.44 -22.00
C PRO A 123 -25.33 7.13 -21.15
N GLU A 124 -25.23 6.12 -20.29
CA GLU A 124 -26.22 5.80 -19.23
C GLU A 124 -26.05 6.72 -18.01
#